data_AF-A0A453GA48-F1
#
_entry.id   AF-A0A453GA48-F1
#
_cell.length_a   1.000
_cell.length_b   1.000
_cell.length_c   1.000
_cell.angle_alpha   90.00
_cell.angle_beta   90.00
_cell.angle_gamma   90.00
#
_symmetry.space_group_name_H-M   'P 1'
#
loop_
_entity.id
_entity.type
_entity.pdbx_description
1 polymer ?
#
loop_
_entity_poly.entity_id
_entity_poly.type
_entity_poly.pdbx_seq_one_letter_code
_entity_poly.pdbx_strand_id
1 'polypeptide(L)' 'CNVDTDSLVNNCRSYCAVGSNEASPSGACCGAVRGANFKCLCKYKGLLPKGIDANRAMQIPAKCGYGAASC' A
#
# COMPACT_ATOMS: atom_id res chain seq x y z
N CYS A 1 -5.80 -3.73 10.68
CA CYS A 1 -6.48 -3.97 9.40
C CYS A 1 -6.07 -5.30 8.75
N ASN A 2 -5.88 -6.38 9.53
CA ASN A 2 -5.32 -7.66 9.07
C ASN A 2 -4.04 -7.51 8.22
N VAL A 3 -3.08 -6.73 8.71
CA VAL A 3 -1.76 -6.55 8.08
C VAL A 3 -0.70 -6.65 9.15
N ASP A 4 0.46 -7.20 8.76
CA ASP A 4 1.68 -7.00 9.52
C ASP A 4 2.29 -5.65 9.11
N THR A 5 2.32 -4.70 10.04
CA THR A 5 2.69 -3.31 9.74
C THR A 5 4.16 -3.19 9.33
N ASP A 6 5.04 -3.98 9.95
CA ASP A 6 6.47 -3.97 9.63
C ASP A 6 6.73 -4.48 8.21
N SER A 7 6.18 -5.65 7.88
CA SER A 7 6.23 -6.22 6.53
C SER A 7 5.60 -5.29 5.49
N LEU A 8 4.47 -4.65 5.81
CA LEU A 8 3.83 -3.68 4.91
C LEU A 8 4.78 -2.52 4.59
N VAL A 9 5.37 -1.91 5.62
CA VAL A 9 6.27 -0.77 5.43
C VAL A 9 7.54 -1.21 4.71
N ASN A 10 8.18 -2.27 5.15
CA ASN A 10 9.45 -2.72 4.58
C ASN A 10 9.33 -3.14 3.12
N ASN A 11 8.21 -3.74 2.72
CA ASN A 11 8.03 -4.24 1.36
C ASN A 11 7.37 -3.23 0.40
N CYS A 12 6.51 -2.33 0.89
CA CYS A 12 5.73 -1.41 0.04
C CYS A 12 6.25 0.04 0.03
N ARG A 13 7.17 0.41 0.93
CA ARG A 13 7.63 1.80 1.08
C ARG A 13 8.28 2.36 -0.18
N SER A 14 9.07 1.57 -0.92
CA SER A 14 9.69 2.03 -2.17
C SER A 14 8.63 2.50 -3.16
N TYR A 15 7.65 1.63 -3.43
CA TYR A 15 6.58 1.92 -4.38
C TYR A 15 5.73 3.10 -3.95
N CYS A 16 5.49 3.27 -2.65
CA CYS A 16 4.68 4.36 -2.12
C CYS A 16 5.47 5.65 -1.89
N ALA A 17 6.78 5.69 -2.08
CA ALA A 17 7.55 6.89 -1.84
C ALA A 17 7.14 8.01 -2.82
N VAL A 18 7.06 9.24 -2.31
CA VAL A 18 6.86 10.43 -3.15
C VAL A 18 8.00 10.51 -4.17
N GLY A 19 7.65 10.63 -5.46
CA GLY A 19 8.62 10.64 -6.55
C GLY A 19 9.14 9.25 -6.97
N SER A 20 8.57 8.15 -6.45
CA SER A 20 8.91 6.80 -6.92
C SER A 20 8.57 6.65 -8.41
N ASN A 21 9.51 6.07 -9.17
CA ASN A 21 9.33 5.76 -10.59
C ASN A 21 8.91 4.29 -10.82
N GLU A 22 8.64 3.53 -9.75
CA GLU A 22 8.21 2.14 -9.87
C GLU A 22 6.84 2.05 -10.55
N ALA A 23 6.72 1.24 -11.60
CA ALA A 23 5.45 1.08 -12.33
C ALA A 23 4.42 0.21 -11.57
N SER A 24 4.91 -0.65 -10.68
CA SER A 24 4.14 -1.60 -9.89
C SER A 24 4.82 -1.89 -8.55
N PRO A 25 4.05 -2.25 -7.50
CA PRO A 25 4.60 -2.76 -6.25
C PRO A 25 5.36 -4.07 -6.46
N SER A 26 6.29 -4.36 -5.55
CA SER A 26 7.02 -5.63 -5.54
C SER A 26 6.10 -6.81 -5.20
N GLY A 27 6.48 -8.03 -5.60
CA GLY A 27 5.75 -9.23 -5.20
C GLY A 27 5.70 -9.42 -3.68
N ALA A 28 6.75 -9.00 -2.97
CA ALA A 28 6.78 -9.00 -1.51
C ALA A 28 5.76 -8.00 -0.91
N CYS A 29 5.61 -6.82 -1.53
CA CYS A 29 4.58 -5.86 -1.13
C CYS A 29 3.18 -6.44 -1.31
N CYS A 30 2.91 -7.05 -2.48
CA CYS A 30 1.65 -7.72 -2.73
C CYS A 30 1.38 -8.85 -1.71
N GLY A 31 2.40 -9.63 -1.37
CA GLY A 31 2.32 -10.63 -0.31
C GLY A 31 1.99 -10.03 1.06
N ALA A 32 2.60 -8.90 1.42
CA ALA A 32 2.38 -8.21 2.70
C ALA A 32 0.96 -7.64 2.84
N VAL A 33 0.33 -7.22 1.74
CA VAL A 33 -1.07 -6.75 1.74
C VAL A 33 -2.09 -7.87 1.46
N ARG A 34 -1.65 -9.11 1.24
CA ARG A 34 -2.55 -10.21 0.89
C ARG A 34 -3.47 -10.53 2.07
N GLY A 35 -4.78 -10.39 1.86
CA GLY A 35 -5.78 -10.56 2.93
C GLY A 35 -5.94 -9.34 3.83
N ALA A 36 -5.31 -8.21 3.51
CA ALA A 36 -5.50 -6.95 4.21
C ALA A 36 -6.94 -6.45 4.09
N ASN A 37 -7.44 -5.82 5.15
CA ASN A 37 -8.68 -5.06 5.08
C ASN A 37 -8.39 -3.65 4.55
N PHE A 38 -8.51 -3.48 3.23
CA PHE A 38 -8.24 -2.21 2.55
C PHE A 38 -9.12 -1.06 3.04
N LYS A 39 -10.42 -1.32 3.32
CA LYS A 39 -11.33 -0.30 3.87
C LYS A 39 -10.88 0.20 5.25
N CYS A 40 -10.31 -0.67 6.07
CA CYS A 40 -9.69 -0.31 7.33
C CYS A 40 -8.41 0.52 7.11
N LEU A 41 -7.56 0.14 6.13
CA LEU A 41 -6.35 0.89 5.79
C LEU A 41 -6.64 2.31 5.31
N CYS A 42 -7.77 2.54 4.63
CA CYS A 42 -8.23 3.87 4.23
C CYS A 42 -8.28 4.87 5.40
N LYS A 43 -8.60 4.41 6.62
CA LYS A 43 -8.69 5.27 7.82
C LYS A 43 -7.34 5.89 8.19
N TYR A 44 -6.24 5.30 7.74
CA TYR A 44 -4.88 5.77 7.99
C TYR A 44 -4.33 6.64 6.87
N LYS A 45 -5.09 6.86 5.77
CA LYS A 45 -4.67 7.68 4.63
C LYS A 45 -4.20 9.07 5.05
N GLY A 46 -4.91 9.72 5.97
CA GLY A 46 -4.57 11.04 6.50
C GLY A 46 -3.43 11.05 7.53
N LEU A 47 -2.98 9.87 7.96
CA LEU A 47 -1.89 9.68 8.93
C LEU A 47 -0.58 9.25 8.26
N LEU A 48 -0.58 9.12 6.93
CA LEU A 48 0.63 8.73 6.20
C LEU A 48 1.73 9.78 6.38
N PRO A 49 2.99 9.35 6.60
CA PRO A 49 4.10 10.28 6.71
C PRO A 49 4.32 11.02 5.38
N LYS A 50 4.85 12.25 5.45
CA LYS A 50 5.02 13.14 4.27
C LYS A 50 5.84 12.55 3.11
N GLY A 51 6.65 11.53 3.37
CA GLY A 51 7.43 10.83 2.33
C GLY A 51 6.64 9.76 1.57
N ILE A 52 5.37 9.53 1.90
CA ILE A 52 4.52 8.50 1.29
C ILE A 52 3.40 9.14 0.50
N ASP A 53 3.32 8.79 -0.79
CA ASP A 53 2.24 9.14 -1.68
C ASP A 53 1.01 8.27 -1.38
N ALA A 54 -0.02 8.92 -0.83
CA ALA A 54 -1.29 8.28 -0.49
C ALA A 54 -2.01 7.69 -1.70
N ASN A 55 -1.90 8.30 -2.89
CA ASN A 55 -2.55 7.78 -4.09
C ASN A 55 -1.88 6.48 -4.54
N ARG A 56 -0.54 6.43 -4.50
CA ARG A 56 0.21 5.21 -4.82
C ARG A 56 -0.10 4.09 -3.82
N ALA A 57 -0.16 4.40 -2.52
CA ALA A 57 -0.55 3.42 -1.51
C ALA A 57 -1.95 2.81 -1.79
N MET A 58 -2.92 3.61 -2.23
CA MET A 58 -4.27 3.13 -2.57
C MET A 58 -4.35 2.38 -3.90
N GLN A 59 -3.35 2.50 -4.77
CA GLN A 59 -3.28 1.74 -6.01
C GLN A 59 -2.74 0.31 -5.82
N ILE A 60 -2.04 0.02 -4.70
CA ILE A 60 -1.45 -1.30 -4.44
C ILE A 60 -2.47 -2.43 -4.66
N PRO A 61 -3.70 -2.39 -4.10
CA PRO A 61 -4.61 -3.53 -4.21
C PRO A 61 -5.01 -3.81 -5.65
N ALA A 62 -5.26 -2.76 -6.44
CA ALA A 62 -5.56 -2.91 -7.86
C ALA A 62 -4.34 -3.44 -8.64
N LYS A 63 -3.15 -2.91 -8.36
CA LYS A 63 -1.89 -3.35 -9.01
C LYS A 63 -1.50 -4.79 -8.66
N CYS A 64 -1.87 -5.27 -7.49
CA CYS A 64 -1.64 -6.65 -7.05
C CYS A 64 -2.79 -7.60 -7.41
N GLY A 65 -3.87 -7.12 -8.04
CA GLY A 65 -5.00 -7.95 -8.46
C GLY A 65 -6.02 -8.29 -7.37
N TYR A 66 -6.03 -7.56 -6.24
CA TYR A 66 -6.95 -7.77 -5.11
C TYR A 66 -8.24 -6.92 -5.20
N GLY A 67 -8.45 -6.26 -6.34
CA GLY A 67 -9.52 -5.28 -6.55
C GLY A 67 -9.11 -3.87 -6.12
N ALA A 68 -9.93 -2.87 -6.43
CA ALA A 68 -9.65 -1.50 -6.03
C ALA A 68 -9.87 -1.31 -4.52
N ALA A 69 -8.95 -0.62 -3.85
CA ALA A 69 -9.25 -0.03 -2.55
C ALA A 69 -10.27 1.09 -2.77
N SER A 70 -11.54 0.82 -2.52
CA SER A 70 -12.57 1.86 -2.43
C SER A 70 -12.44 2.55 -1.07
N CYS A 71 -11.63 3.61 -1.05
CA CYS A 71 -11.58 4.67 -0.06
C CYS A 71 -12.22 5.92 -0.66
#